data_AF-A0A7V1IF53-F1
#
_entry.id   AF-A0A7V1IF53-F1
#
_cell.length_a   1.000
_cell.length_b   1.000
_cell.length_c   1.000
_cell.angle_alpha   90.00
_cell.angle_beta   90.00
_cell.angle_gamma   90.00
#
_symmetry.space_group_name_H-M   'P 1'
#
loop_
_entity.id
_entity.type
_entity.pdbx_description
1 polymer ?
#
loop_
_entity_poly.entity_id
_entity_poly.type
_entity_poly.pdbx_seq_one_letter_code
_entity_poly.pdbx_strand_id
1 'polypeptide(L)'
;MMEPRTRDRGDSPAAPEAPGTRWFDRRPLVALAPMEAVTNRPYRLIVRRLAPEVILYTEFTNASGLIRGGERVWKMVEFTDEERPIIVQLYDHDIDALGEATREVVRRLRPDGVDLNMGCPVRKVVRRGAGCGMMADPEHAARCVARMVEEADGVPVTIKTRLGIADKREVIELA
;
A
#
# COMPACT_ATOMS: atom_id res chain seq x y z
N MET A 1 -0.59 -39.74 -26.34
CA MET A 1 -1.18 -39.61 -24.99
C MET A 1 -0.06 -39.16 -24.07
N MET A 2 -0.15 -37.94 -23.54
CA MET A 2 0.85 -37.36 -22.64
C MET A 2 0.24 -37.43 -21.24
N GLU A 3 0.83 -38.21 -20.34
CA GLU A 3 0.32 -38.34 -18.99
C GLU A 3 0.41 -37.01 -18.22
N PRO A 4 -0.57 -36.69 -17.37
CA PRO A 4 -0.55 -35.47 -16.60
C PRO A 4 0.51 -35.59 -15.51
N ARG A 5 1.56 -34.74 -15.58
CA ARG A 5 2.48 -34.57 -14.46
C ARG A 5 1.71 -33.96 -13.31
N THR A 6 1.41 -34.76 -12.29
CA THR A 6 1.04 -34.26 -10.98
C THR A 6 2.21 -33.42 -10.47
N ARG A 7 2.07 -32.09 -10.48
CA ARG A 7 2.93 -31.22 -9.67
C ARG A 7 2.60 -31.57 -8.22
N ASP A 8 3.49 -32.31 -7.61
CA ASP A 8 3.60 -32.40 -6.17
C ASP A 8 3.88 -30.98 -5.65
N ARG A 9 2.81 -30.23 -5.34
CA ARG A 9 2.94 -29.00 -4.57
C ARG A 9 3.17 -29.48 -3.16
N GLY A 10 4.42 -29.43 -2.72
CA GLY A 10 4.76 -29.47 -1.30
C GLY A 10 4.19 -28.24 -0.59
N ASP A 11 2.86 -28.15 -0.50
CA ASP A 11 2.15 -27.22 0.37
C ASP A 11 1.98 -27.94 1.71
N SER A 12 3.11 -28.15 2.41
CA SER A 12 2.99 -28.25 3.87
C SER A 12 2.43 -26.91 4.35
N PRO A 13 1.35 -26.90 5.14
CA PRO A 13 0.85 -25.65 5.72
C PRO A 13 2.01 -24.99 6.45
N ALA A 14 2.25 -23.71 6.16
CA ALA A 14 3.24 -22.92 6.86
C ALA A 14 3.02 -23.11 8.37
N ALA A 15 4.10 -23.35 9.11
CA ALA A 15 4.02 -23.51 10.56
C ALA A 15 3.24 -22.32 11.17
N PRO A 16 2.38 -22.55 12.17
CA PRO A 16 1.60 -21.47 12.77
C PRO A 16 2.54 -20.37 13.28
N GLU A 17 2.28 -19.13 12.84
CA GLU A 17 3.12 -17.97 13.17
C GLU A 17 3.13 -17.70 14.68
N ALA A 18 4.26 -17.23 15.20
CA ALA A 18 4.37 -16.85 16.61
C ALA A 18 3.43 -15.67 16.92
N PRO A 19 2.72 -15.67 18.06
CA PRO A 19 1.89 -14.55 18.49
C PRO A 19 2.69 -13.24 18.48
N GLY A 20 2.14 -12.20 17.85
CA GLY A 20 2.78 -10.87 17.79
C GLY A 20 3.75 -10.66 16.61
N THR A 21 3.86 -11.60 15.68
CA THR A 21 4.59 -11.41 14.42
C THR A 21 3.96 -10.26 13.63
N ARG A 22 4.75 -9.24 13.24
CA ARG A 22 4.25 -8.13 12.44
C ARG A 22 3.99 -8.62 11.02
N TRP A 23 2.97 -8.06 10.35
CA TRP A 23 2.60 -8.48 8.99
C TRP A 23 3.77 -8.39 8.00
N PHE A 24 4.71 -7.46 8.20
CA PHE A 24 5.90 -7.28 7.35
C PHE A 24 7.08 -8.21 7.70
N ASP A 25 7.01 -8.93 8.81
CA ASP A 25 8.02 -9.93 9.19
C ASP A 25 7.72 -11.32 8.60
N ARG A 26 6.53 -11.51 8.02
CA ARG A 26 6.08 -12.77 7.39
C ARG A 26 6.96 -13.19 6.22
N ARG A 27 7.26 -14.50 6.11
CA ARG A 27 8.07 -15.07 5.02
C ARG A 27 7.45 -16.37 4.48
N PRO A 28 7.22 -16.50 3.16
CA PRO A 28 7.37 -15.45 2.14
C PRO A 28 6.35 -14.31 2.37
N LEU A 29 6.76 -13.07 2.13
CA LEU A 29 5.86 -11.92 2.17
C LEU A 29 5.04 -11.89 0.88
N VAL A 30 3.76 -12.25 0.95
CA VAL A 30 2.85 -12.24 -0.20
C VAL A 30 1.79 -11.18 0.00
N ALA A 31 1.72 -10.22 -0.92
CA ALA A 31 0.77 -9.12 -0.88
C ALA A 31 0.00 -9.00 -2.20
N LEU A 32 -1.28 -8.66 -2.10
CA LEU A 32 -2.08 -8.24 -3.24
C LEU A 32 -1.73 -6.80 -3.59
N ALA A 33 -1.24 -6.56 -4.81
CA ALA A 33 -0.89 -5.23 -5.27
C ALA A 33 -2.12 -4.30 -5.32
N PRO A 34 -2.00 -3.03 -4.90
CA PRO A 34 -3.08 -2.05 -5.01
C PRO A 34 -3.32 -1.68 -6.47
N MET A 35 -4.58 -1.76 -6.91
CA MET A 35 -5.00 -1.47 -8.27
C MET A 35 -6.30 -0.65 -8.24
N GLU A 36 -6.22 0.62 -8.64
CA GLU A 36 -7.38 1.52 -8.76
C GLU A 36 -8.48 0.90 -9.63
N ALA A 37 -9.72 0.99 -9.16
CA ALA A 37 -10.93 0.39 -9.70
C ALA A 37 -10.96 -1.14 -9.80
N VAL A 38 -10.00 -1.84 -9.19
CA VAL A 38 -9.92 -3.32 -9.21
C VAL A 38 -9.91 -3.89 -7.79
N THR A 39 -8.97 -3.48 -6.94
CA THR A 39 -8.84 -4.01 -5.56
C THR A 39 -9.79 -3.35 -4.57
N ASN A 40 -11.06 -3.23 -4.97
CA ASN A 40 -12.14 -2.79 -4.10
C ASN A 40 -12.47 -3.85 -3.04
N ARG A 41 -13.29 -3.48 -2.05
CA ARG A 41 -13.62 -4.36 -0.92
C ARG A 41 -14.18 -5.74 -1.33
N PRO A 42 -15.18 -5.85 -2.25
CA PRO A 42 -15.63 -7.16 -2.72
C PRO A 42 -14.50 -8.05 -3.28
N TYR A 43 -13.60 -7.49 -4.10
CA TYR A 43 -12.46 -8.23 -4.63
C TYR A 43 -11.53 -8.71 -3.52
N ARG A 44 -11.20 -7.82 -2.57
CA ARG A 44 -10.34 -8.13 -1.41
C ARG A 44 -10.93 -9.23 -0.53
N LEU A 45 -12.24 -9.25 -0.30
CA LEU A 45 -12.91 -10.31 0.45
C LEU A 45 -12.85 -11.67 -0.26
N ILE A 46 -12.95 -11.69 -1.59
CA ILE A 46 -12.74 -12.92 -2.37
C ILE A 46 -11.30 -13.40 -2.20
N VAL A 47 -10.32 -12.50 -2.31
CA VAL A 47 -8.90 -12.84 -2.10
C VAL A 47 -8.66 -13.36 -0.69
N ARG A 48 -9.20 -12.72 0.36
CA ARG A 48 -9.08 -13.21 1.74
C ARG A 48 -9.60 -14.64 1.92
N ARG A 49 -10.73 -14.98 1.27
CA ARG A 49 -11.30 -16.34 1.32
C ARG A 49 -10.44 -17.39 0.63
N LEU A 50 -9.77 -17.00 -0.46
CA LEU A 50 -8.93 -17.91 -1.25
C LEU A 50 -7.49 -17.99 -0.75
N ALA A 51 -6.99 -16.93 -0.12
CA ALA A 51 -5.62 -16.80 0.35
C ALA A 51 -5.58 -16.06 1.70
N PRO A 52 -5.89 -16.75 2.82
CA PRO A 52 -6.03 -16.14 4.15
C PRO A 52 -4.76 -15.49 4.71
N GLU A 53 -3.59 -15.81 4.17
CA GLU A 53 -2.31 -15.27 4.65
C GLU A 53 -1.83 -14.03 3.87
N VAL A 54 -2.49 -13.69 2.76
CA VAL A 54 -2.06 -12.58 1.89
C VAL A 54 -2.35 -11.24 2.57
N ILE A 55 -1.38 -10.32 2.47
CA ILE A 55 -1.53 -8.93 2.88
C ILE A 55 -2.34 -8.20 1.82
N LEU A 56 -3.38 -7.49 2.26
CA LEU A 56 -4.25 -6.76 1.35
C LEU A 56 -3.86 -5.29 1.35
N TYR A 57 -3.99 -4.65 0.19
CA TYR A 57 -3.92 -3.20 0.06
C TYR A 57 -5.26 -2.68 -0.39
N THR A 58 -5.66 -1.50 0.11
CA THR A 58 -6.79 -0.78 -0.47
C THR A 58 -6.48 -0.34 -1.90
N GLU A 59 -7.48 0.16 -2.61
CA GLU A 59 -7.18 1.08 -3.70
C GLU A 59 -6.42 2.30 -3.15
N PHE A 60 -5.72 3.04 -4.02
CA PHE A 60 -5.02 4.25 -3.58
C PHE A 60 -5.86 5.49 -3.77
N THR A 61 -5.75 6.43 -2.82
CA THR A 61 -6.48 7.70 -2.87
C THR A 61 -5.55 8.90 -2.69
N ASN A 62 -5.96 10.04 -3.23
CA ASN A 62 -5.20 11.28 -3.09
C ASN A 62 -5.37 11.82 -1.66
N ALA A 63 -4.28 12.13 -0.96
CA ALA A 63 -4.34 12.61 0.43
C ALA A 63 -5.13 13.92 0.56
N SER A 64 -4.81 14.93 -0.26
CA SER A 64 -5.54 16.20 -0.30
C SER A 64 -7.03 16.00 -0.59
N GLY A 65 -7.35 15.08 -1.52
CA GLY A 65 -8.71 14.72 -1.88
C GLY A 65 -9.45 13.94 -0.80
N LEU A 66 -8.76 13.16 0.02
CA LEU A 66 -9.33 12.42 1.15
C LEU A 66 -9.73 13.38 2.27
N ILE A 67 -8.87 14.35 2.60
CA ILE A 67 -9.11 15.37 3.65
C ILE A 67 -10.26 16.30 3.27
N ARG A 68 -10.23 16.82 2.04
CA ARG A 68 -11.26 17.76 1.54
C ARG A 68 -12.53 17.05 1.07
N GLY A 69 -12.43 15.74 0.85
CA GLY A 69 -13.50 14.92 0.32
C GLY A 69 -14.55 14.62 1.36
N GLY A 70 -15.77 14.39 0.90
CA GLY A 70 -16.80 13.79 1.74
C GLY A 70 -16.65 12.27 1.85
N GLU A 71 -17.62 11.65 2.53
CA GLU A 71 -17.73 10.20 2.74
C GLU A 71 -17.53 9.34 1.48
N ARG A 72 -17.83 9.89 0.30
CA ARG A 72 -17.61 9.18 -0.97
C ARG A 72 -16.15 8.77 -1.19
N VAL A 73 -15.18 9.61 -0.80
CA VAL A 73 -13.75 9.31 -0.98
C VAL A 73 -13.28 8.31 0.07
N TRP A 74 -13.80 8.41 1.29
CA TRP A 74 -13.51 7.47 2.38
C TRP A 74 -13.90 6.03 2.04
N LYS A 75 -14.99 5.81 1.30
CA LYS A 75 -15.39 4.48 0.81
C LYS A 75 -14.31 3.75 0.00
N MET A 76 -13.36 4.45 -0.62
CA MET A 76 -12.27 3.83 -1.36
C MET A 76 -11.23 3.16 -0.46
N VAL A 77 -11.08 3.67 0.77
CA VAL A 77 -10.08 3.21 1.75
C VAL A 77 -10.71 2.47 2.93
N GLU A 78 -12.04 2.42 3.02
CA GLU A 78 -12.77 1.65 4.03
C GLU A 78 -12.56 0.13 3.85
N PHE A 79 -12.53 -0.55 5.00
CA PHE A 79 -12.38 -2.00 5.10
C PHE A 79 -13.06 -2.51 6.38
N THR A 80 -13.18 -3.83 6.49
CA THR A 80 -13.61 -4.54 7.70
C THR A 80 -12.53 -5.43 8.27
N ASP A 81 -12.69 -5.86 9.52
CA ASP A 81 -11.72 -6.71 10.22
C ASP A 81 -11.43 -8.04 9.50
N GLU A 82 -12.37 -8.57 8.71
CA GLU A 82 -12.15 -9.73 7.83
C GLU A 82 -10.99 -9.51 6.85
N GLU A 83 -10.71 -8.28 6.44
CA GLU A 83 -9.69 -7.96 5.44
C GLU A 83 -8.27 -7.90 6.04
N ARG A 84 -8.12 -7.95 7.36
CA ARG A 84 -6.81 -7.83 8.02
C ARG A 84 -5.89 -9.04 7.73
N PRO A 85 -4.56 -8.84 7.57
CA PRO A 85 -3.88 -7.55 7.59
C PRO A 85 -4.14 -6.73 6.31
N ILE A 86 -4.46 -5.45 6.49
CA ILE A 86 -4.75 -4.51 5.40
C ILE A 86 -4.00 -3.18 5.55
N ILE A 87 -3.46 -2.73 4.42
CA ILE A 87 -2.67 -1.50 4.29
C ILE A 87 -3.46 -0.47 3.47
N VAL A 88 -3.56 0.75 3.98
CA VAL A 88 -4.19 1.86 3.24
C VAL A 88 -3.13 2.58 2.42
N GLN A 89 -3.30 2.66 1.10
CA GLN A 89 -2.37 3.37 0.22
C GLN A 89 -2.83 4.80 -0.09
N LEU A 90 -1.95 5.77 0.13
CA LEU A 90 -2.14 7.19 -0.17
C LEU A 90 -1.19 7.64 -1.29
N TYR A 91 -1.53 8.75 -1.95
CA TYR A 91 -0.59 9.47 -2.81
C TYR A 91 -0.82 10.97 -2.73
N ASP A 92 0.27 11.73 -2.69
CA ASP A 92 0.27 13.18 -2.89
C ASP A 92 1.70 13.68 -3.09
N HIS A 93 1.85 14.99 -3.30
CA HIS A 93 3.13 15.71 -3.22
C HIS A 93 3.14 16.69 -2.03
N ASP A 94 1.97 17.00 -1.46
CA ASP A 94 1.88 17.93 -0.34
C ASP A 94 2.17 17.21 0.99
N ILE A 95 3.23 17.64 1.70
CA ILE A 95 3.71 17.06 2.96
C ILE A 95 2.63 17.15 4.05
N ASP A 96 1.96 18.29 4.16
CA ASP A 96 0.95 18.53 5.19
C ASP A 96 -0.30 17.69 4.94
N ALA A 97 -0.74 17.61 3.68
CA ALA A 97 -1.85 16.76 3.28
C ALA A 97 -1.55 15.28 3.53
N LEU A 98 -0.32 14.81 3.28
CA LEU A 98 0.06 13.43 3.58
C LEU A 98 0.05 13.14 5.08
N GLY A 99 0.57 14.06 5.91
CA GLY A 99 0.54 13.94 7.36
C GLY A 99 -0.89 13.91 7.91
N GLU A 100 -1.70 14.91 7.54
CA GLU A 100 -3.09 15.01 8.00
C GLU A 100 -3.94 13.81 7.54
N ALA A 101 -3.80 13.37 6.28
CA ALA A 101 -4.54 12.21 5.79
C ALA A 101 -4.12 10.93 6.52
N THR A 102 -2.82 10.77 6.83
CA THR A 102 -2.31 9.64 7.60
C THR A 102 -2.91 9.61 9.00
N ARG A 103 -2.90 10.74 9.70
CA ARG A 103 -3.53 10.89 11.02
C ARG A 103 -5.01 10.50 10.97
N GLU A 104 -5.77 11.02 10.01
CA GLU A 104 -7.19 10.73 9.90
C GLU A 104 -7.47 9.27 9.54
N VAL A 105 -6.67 8.66 8.66
CA VAL A 105 -6.76 7.23 8.34
C VAL A 105 -6.52 6.37 9.58
N VAL A 106 -5.47 6.64 10.35
CA VAL A 106 -5.14 5.89 11.57
C VAL A 106 -6.25 6.07 12.62
N ARG A 107 -6.68 7.31 12.85
CA ARG A 107 -7.72 7.63 13.83
C ARG A 107 -9.07 6.99 13.50
N ARG A 108 -9.49 7.05 12.23
CA ARG A 108 -10.82 6.59 11.79
C ARG A 108 -10.87 5.09 11.52
N LEU A 109 -9.87 4.55 10.84
CA LEU A 109 -9.90 3.20 10.28
C LEU A 109 -8.98 2.22 11.02
N ARG A 110 -7.92 2.69 11.68
CA ARG A 110 -6.95 1.87 12.41
C ARG A 110 -6.39 0.70 11.55
N PRO A 111 -5.83 0.97 10.36
CA PRO A 111 -5.27 -0.08 9.50
C PRO A 111 -4.04 -0.74 10.12
N ASP A 112 -3.63 -1.88 9.57
CA ASP A 112 -2.40 -2.56 10.00
C ASP A 112 -1.14 -1.87 9.47
N GLY A 113 -1.29 -0.98 8.48
CA GLY A 113 -0.24 -0.11 7.96
C GLY A 113 -0.78 0.98 7.03
N VAL A 114 0.07 1.96 6.75
CA VAL A 114 -0.16 2.99 5.73
C VAL A 114 0.95 2.90 4.68
N ASP A 115 0.64 3.14 3.41
CA ASP A 115 1.61 3.10 2.32
C ASP A 115 1.55 4.37 1.48
N LEU A 116 2.71 4.84 1.03
CA LEU A 116 2.84 5.93 0.06
C LEU A 116 3.12 5.38 -1.34
N ASN A 117 2.22 5.68 -2.28
CA ASN A 117 2.44 5.38 -3.70
C ASN A 117 3.43 6.37 -4.33
N MET A 118 4.65 5.90 -4.53
CA MET A 118 5.73 6.58 -5.27
C MET A 118 5.94 5.98 -6.66
N GLY A 119 4.96 5.23 -7.20
CA GLY A 119 5.15 4.40 -8.40
C GLY A 119 4.23 4.70 -9.57
N CYS A 120 3.14 5.45 -9.38
CA CYS A 120 2.15 5.71 -10.42
C CYS A 120 2.72 6.60 -11.55
N PRO A 121 2.76 6.12 -12.81
CA PRO A 121 3.32 6.87 -13.94
C PRO A 121 2.29 7.74 -14.67
N VAL A 122 1.06 7.84 -14.15
CA VAL A 122 -0.03 8.59 -14.78
C VAL A 122 0.37 10.06 -14.91
N ARG A 123 0.40 10.59 -16.14
CA ARG A 123 0.93 11.93 -16.45
C ARG A 123 0.41 13.05 -15.54
N LYS A 124 -0.89 13.04 -15.19
CA LYS A 124 -1.49 14.05 -14.30
C LYS A 124 -0.98 13.98 -12.85
N VAL A 125 -0.59 12.79 -12.39
CA VAL A 125 -0.02 12.55 -11.05
C VAL A 125 1.43 12.98 -11.04
N VAL A 126 2.21 12.52 -12.03
CA VAL A 126 3.63 12.85 -12.18
C VAL A 126 3.86 14.35 -12.33
N ARG A 127 3.05 15.06 -13.13
CA ARG A 127 3.14 16.52 -13.31
C ARG A 127 2.93 17.33 -12.02
N ARG A 128 2.32 16.73 -11.01
CA ARG A 128 2.11 17.35 -9.68
C ARG A 128 3.21 16.98 -8.69
N GLY A 129 4.26 16.27 -9.14
CA GLY A 129 5.34 15.80 -8.26
C GLY A 129 4.98 14.57 -7.43
N ALA A 130 3.82 13.95 -7.66
CA ALA A 130 3.35 12.76 -6.92
C ALA A 130 3.61 11.47 -7.69
N GLY A 131 3.36 10.31 -7.07
CA GLY A 131 3.58 9.01 -7.71
C GLY A 131 5.05 8.85 -8.08
N CYS A 132 5.33 8.38 -9.31
CA CYS A 132 6.72 8.29 -9.75
C CYS A 132 7.39 9.65 -9.97
N GLY A 133 6.66 10.77 -9.88
CA GLY A 133 7.25 12.12 -9.89
C GLY A 133 8.04 12.45 -8.63
N MET A 134 7.75 11.81 -7.49
CA MET A 134 8.46 12.03 -6.23
C MET A 134 9.92 11.63 -6.29
N MET A 135 10.25 10.70 -7.20
CA MET A 135 11.60 10.25 -7.47
C MET A 135 12.51 11.34 -8.07
N ALA A 136 11.94 12.42 -8.62
CA ALA A 136 12.73 13.55 -9.12
C ALA A 136 13.35 14.39 -7.98
N ASP A 137 12.80 14.28 -6.77
CA ASP A 137 13.28 14.96 -5.56
C ASP A 137 13.20 13.98 -4.36
N PRO A 138 14.21 13.10 -4.19
CA PRO A 138 14.24 12.13 -3.10
C PRO A 138 14.23 12.77 -1.71
N GLU A 139 14.83 13.96 -1.55
CA GLU A 139 14.82 14.67 -0.27
C GLU A 139 13.41 15.12 0.10
N HIS A 140 12.65 15.65 -0.86
CA HIS A 140 11.24 15.93 -0.66
C HIS A 140 10.45 14.66 -0.35
N ALA A 141 10.69 13.56 -1.07
CA ALA A 141 10.02 12.29 -0.79
C ALA A 141 10.30 11.78 0.64
N ALA A 142 11.55 11.91 1.11
CA ALA A 142 11.92 11.56 2.48
C ALA A 142 11.18 12.43 3.51
N ARG A 143 11.03 13.74 3.26
CA ARG A 143 10.23 14.63 4.14
C ARG A 143 8.76 14.24 4.16
N CYS A 144 8.18 13.85 3.03
CA CYS A 144 6.82 13.33 2.97
C CYS A 144 6.65 12.07 3.83
N VAL A 145 7.54 11.09 3.67
CA VAL A 145 7.50 9.84 4.45
C VAL A 145 7.71 10.10 5.93
N ALA A 146 8.68 10.95 6.31
CA ALA A 146 8.93 11.34 7.70
C ALA A 146 7.68 11.94 8.34
N ARG A 147 7.00 12.85 7.65
CA ARG A 147 5.76 13.45 8.14
C ARG A 147 4.64 12.41 8.30
N MET A 148 4.52 11.46 7.37
CA MET A 148 3.54 10.37 7.53
C MET A 148 3.87 9.50 8.76
N VAL A 149 5.14 9.18 8.99
CA VAL A 149 5.59 8.40 10.15
C VAL A 149 5.25 9.11 11.47
N GLU A 150 5.50 10.43 11.56
CA GLU A 150 5.15 11.24 12.73
C GLU A 150 3.66 11.19 13.07
N GLU A 151 2.81 11.17 12.05
CA GLU A 151 1.34 11.23 12.18
C GLU A 151 0.68 9.84 12.25
N ALA A 152 1.46 8.76 12.08
CA ALA A 152 0.94 7.40 12.00
C ALA A 152 0.66 6.74 13.36
N ASP A 153 0.97 7.38 14.48
CA ASP A 153 0.70 6.88 15.85
C ASP A 153 1.18 5.42 16.06
N GLY A 154 2.40 5.12 15.59
CA GLY A 154 3.00 3.78 15.68
C GLY A 154 2.51 2.76 14.65
N VAL A 155 1.52 3.10 13.81
CA VAL A 155 1.15 2.29 12.64
C VAL A 155 2.31 2.32 11.62
N PRO A 156 2.77 1.16 11.12
CA PRO A 156 3.87 1.11 10.15
C PRO A 156 3.56 1.88 8.87
N VAL A 157 4.51 2.71 8.42
CA VAL A 157 4.47 3.40 7.13
C VAL A 157 5.41 2.70 6.15
N THR A 158 4.92 2.43 4.95
CA THR A 158 5.66 1.80 3.86
C THR A 158 5.62 2.64 2.59
N ILE A 159 6.47 2.30 1.62
CA ILE A 159 6.49 2.94 0.31
C ILE A 159 6.37 1.90 -0.80
N LYS A 160 5.61 2.22 -1.84
CA LYS A 160 5.56 1.44 -3.07
C LYS A 160 6.09 2.27 -4.23
N THR A 161 7.30 1.96 -4.68
CA THR A 161 8.02 2.72 -5.71
C THR A 161 8.32 1.92 -6.99
N ARG A 162 8.87 2.60 -8.00
CA ARG A 162 9.59 2.01 -9.14
C ARG A 162 11.10 2.21 -8.95
N LEU A 163 11.90 1.70 -9.88
CA LEU A 163 13.36 1.91 -9.87
C LEU A 163 13.74 3.36 -10.21
N GLY A 164 13.02 3.97 -11.14
CA GLY A 164 13.27 5.31 -11.65
C GLY A 164 12.09 5.84 -12.48
N ILE A 165 12.27 7.00 -13.12
CA ILE A 165 11.18 7.74 -13.78
C ILE A 165 11.13 7.42 -15.28
N ALA A 166 12.28 7.46 -15.96
CA ALA A 166 12.32 7.40 -17.43
C ALA A 166 13.25 6.31 -17.99
N ASP A 167 14.47 6.19 -17.46
CA ASP A 167 15.44 5.20 -17.95
C ASP A 167 15.39 3.92 -17.10
N LYS A 168 15.51 2.75 -17.73
CA LYS A 168 15.61 1.45 -17.04
C LYS A 168 16.89 1.32 -16.20
N ARG A 169 17.88 2.20 -16.42
CA ARG A 169 19.14 2.28 -15.67
C ARG A 169 19.08 3.27 -14.51
N GLU A 170 18.05 4.10 -14.46
CA GLU A 170 17.83 5.01 -13.35
C GLU A 170 17.36 4.17 -12.15
N VAL A 171 18.25 4.04 -11.17
CA VAL A 171 17.95 3.43 -9.87
C VAL A 171 18.19 4.51 -8.83
N ILE A 172 17.12 4.91 -8.15
CA ILE A 172 17.19 5.96 -7.16
C ILE A 172 17.49 5.33 -5.81
N GLU A 173 18.59 5.76 -5.22
CA GLU A 173 18.93 5.42 -3.85
C GLU A 173 18.09 6.28 -2.91
N LEU A 174 17.27 5.61 -2.10
CA LEU A 174 16.56 6.23 -0.99
C LEU A 174 17.42 5.99 0.25
N ALA A 175 17.90 7.09 0.86
CA ALA A 175 18.79 7.09 2.02
C ALA A 175 18.09 6.66 3.31
#